data_AF-A0A4Y7TRH2-F1
#
_entry.id   AF-A0A4Y7TRH2-F1
#
_cell.length_a   1.000
_cell.length_b   1.000
_cell.length_c   1.000
_cell.angle_alpha   90.00
_cell.angle_beta   90.00
_cell.angle_gamma   90.00
#
_symmetry.space_group_name_H-M   'P 1'
#
loop_
_entity.id
_entity.type
_entity.pdbx_description
1 polymer ?
#
loop_
_entity_poly.entity_id
_entity_poly.type
_entity_poly.pdbx_seq_one_letter_code
_entity_poly.pdbx_strand_id
1 'polypeptide(L)'
;MTIHIKNLKVRQKKATATVMCAGQLHTMLGCWAATGDLQSIDKCKGAAESLFQCMRTAPMPKKSHRPTINYHLARLGKTIQ
;
A
#
# COMPACT_ATOMS: atom_id res chain seq x y z
N MET A 1 -29.30 9.15 -24.00
CA MET A 1 -29.48 9.64 -22.62
C MET A 1 -28.22 10.40 -22.23
N THR A 2 -28.31 11.73 -22.11
CA THR A 2 -27.16 12.56 -21.70
C THR A 2 -27.03 12.51 -20.18
N ILE A 3 -25.89 12.03 -19.70
CA ILE A 3 -25.62 11.92 -18.26
C ILE A 3 -25.28 13.33 -17.73
N HIS A 4 -26.18 13.93 -16.96
CA HIS A 4 -25.96 15.22 -16.31
C HIS A 4 -25.29 15.02 -14.93
N ILE A 5 -24.01 15.43 -14.80
CA ILE A 5 -23.23 15.27 -13.56
C ILE A 5 -23.07 16.63 -12.88
N LYS A 6 -23.84 16.92 -11.81
CA LYS A 6 -23.78 18.23 -11.12
C LYS A 6 -22.36 18.70 -10.75
N ASN A 7 -21.48 17.78 -10.36
CA ASN A 7 -20.06 18.09 -10.07
C ASN A 7 -19.18 16.96 -10.58
N LEU A 8 -18.36 17.22 -11.61
CA LEU A 8 -17.40 16.26 -12.12
C LEU A 8 -16.25 16.10 -11.10
N LYS A 9 -16.35 15.09 -10.24
CA LYS A 9 -15.32 14.74 -9.23
C LYS A 9 -15.13 13.24 -9.14
N VAL A 10 -13.91 12.83 -8.81
CA VAL A 10 -13.57 11.44 -8.49
C VAL A 10 -13.46 11.28 -6.98
N ARG A 11 -14.09 10.22 -6.45
CA ARG A 11 -13.82 9.75 -5.10
C ARG A 11 -12.45 9.06 -5.11
N GLN A 12 -11.43 9.78 -4.65
CA GLN A 12 -10.07 9.25 -4.57
C GLN A 12 -10.07 7.99 -3.70
N LYS A 13 -9.59 6.87 -4.26
CA LYS A 13 -9.24 5.71 -3.44
C LYS A 13 -8.00 6.09 -2.62
N LYS A 14 -7.93 5.64 -1.37
CA LYS A 14 -6.71 5.80 -0.57
C LYS A 14 -5.57 5.13 -1.34
N ALA A 15 -4.47 5.85 -1.56
CA ALA A 15 -3.28 5.27 -2.17
C ALA A 15 -2.88 4.04 -1.36
N THR A 16 -2.52 2.96 -2.07
CA THR A 16 -2.04 1.73 -1.43
C THR A 16 -0.85 2.09 -0.56
N ALA A 17 -0.95 1.79 0.74
CA ALA A 17 0.15 2.01 1.65
C ALA A 17 1.35 1.17 1.17
N THR A 18 2.49 1.82 0.98
CA THR A 18 3.73 1.13 0.63
C THR A 18 4.29 0.51 1.90
N VAL A 19 4.03 -0.80 2.11
CA VAL A 19 4.48 -1.53 3.28
C VAL A 19 5.83 -2.19 2.96
N MET A 20 6.93 -1.54 3.36
CA MET A 20 8.30 -1.91 2.95
C MET A 20 8.69 -3.35 3.31
N CYS A 21 8.36 -3.80 4.52
CA CYS A 21 8.73 -5.13 5.01
C CYS A 21 7.66 -6.19 4.83
N ALA A 22 6.60 -5.91 4.06
CA ALA A 22 5.51 -6.86 3.85
C ALA A 22 6.01 -8.16 3.23
N GLY A 23 6.91 -8.11 2.23
CA GLY A 23 7.43 -9.32 1.58
C GLY A 23 8.12 -10.27 2.56
N GLN A 24 9.03 -9.75 3.38
CA GLN A 24 9.75 -10.53 4.39
C GLN A 24 8.85 -11.05 5.52
N LEU A 25 7.79 -10.31 5.83
CA LEU A 25 6.77 -10.79 6.77
C LEU A 25 5.99 -11.98 6.18
N HIS A 26 5.58 -11.90 4.91
CA HIS A 26 4.83 -12.99 4.26
C HIS A 26 5.67 -14.26 4.13
N THR A 27 6.98 -14.15 3.89
CA THR A 27 7.87 -15.32 3.85
C THR A 27 7.99 -15.97 5.22
N MET A 28 8.12 -15.19 6.30
CA MET A 28 8.13 -15.70 7.67
C MET A 28 6.80 -16.38 8.03
N LEU A 29 5.66 -15.75 7.73
CA LEU A 29 4.33 -16.33 7.96
C LEU A 29 4.09 -17.60 7.15
N GLY A 30 4.57 -17.64 5.90
CA GLY A 30 4.51 -18.84 5.07
C GLY A 30 5.35 -19.98 5.65
N CYS A 31 6.52 -19.66 6.22
CA CYS A 31 7.35 -20.65 6.89
C CYS A 31 6.67 -21.21 8.15
N TRP A 32 6.03 -20.37 8.96
CA TRP A 32 5.24 -20.81 10.12
C TRP A 32 4.11 -21.75 9.70
N ALA A 33 3.38 -21.40 8.64
CA ALA A 33 2.30 -22.21 8.11
C ALA A 33 2.78 -23.58 7.59
N ALA A 34 3.97 -23.63 6.98
CA ALA A 34 4.52 -24.86 6.41
C ALA A 34 5.17 -25.79 7.45
N THR A 35 5.76 -25.23 8.51
CA THR A 35 6.64 -25.98 9.43
C THR A 35 6.13 -26.09 10.86
N GLY A 36 5.18 -25.24 11.28
CA GLY A 36 4.70 -25.17 12.66
C GLY A 36 5.67 -24.51 13.64
N ASP A 37 6.80 -23.96 13.17
CA ASP A 37 7.80 -23.26 14.00
C ASP A 37 7.34 -21.84 14.33
N LEU A 38 6.42 -21.70 15.30
CA LEU A 38 5.83 -20.41 15.70
C LEU A 38 6.83 -19.46 16.36
N GLN A 39 7.95 -19.98 16.88
CA GLN A 39 8.95 -19.17 17.58
C GLN A 39 10.11 -18.76 16.67
N SER A 40 10.12 -19.20 15.41
CA SER A 40 11.18 -18.91 14.44
C SER A 40 12.59 -19.31 14.93
N ILE A 41 12.68 -20.39 15.70
CA ILE A 41 13.95 -20.81 16.34
C ILE A 41 14.78 -21.67 15.38
N ASP A 42 14.10 -22.51 14.59
CA ASP A 42 14.76 -23.52 13.78
C ASP A 42 14.66 -23.14 12.30
N LYS A 43 13.62 -23.65 11.61
CA LYS A 43 13.51 -23.58 10.16
C LYS A 43 13.16 -22.18 9.68
N CYS A 44 12.48 -21.39 10.50
CA CYS A 44 12.04 -20.04 10.15
C CYS A 44 12.98 -18.92 10.61
N LYS A 45 14.12 -19.27 11.24
CA LYS A 45 15.10 -18.31 11.74
C LYS A 45 15.61 -17.34 10.67
N GLY A 46 15.97 -17.85 9.49
CA GLY A 46 16.47 -17.00 8.40
C GLY A 46 15.42 -16.00 7.87
N ALA A 47 14.14 -16.41 7.84
CA ALA A 47 13.04 -15.52 7.47
C ALA A 47 12.74 -14.47 8.54
N ALA A 48 12.94 -14.81 9.82
CA ALA A 48 12.83 -13.85 10.91
C ALA A 48 13.99 -12.83 10.90
N GLU A 49 15.22 -13.28 10.62
CA GLU A 49 16.38 -12.40 10.48
C GLU A 49 16.22 -11.41 9.31
N SER A 50 15.71 -11.86 8.16
CA SER A 50 15.48 -10.97 7.02
C SER A 50 14.41 -9.91 7.30
N LEU A 51 13.34 -10.28 8.02
CA LEU A 51 12.33 -9.35 8.50
C LEU A 51 12.93 -8.34 9.48
N PHE A 52 13.72 -8.79 10.45
CA PHE A 52 14.37 -7.92 11.43
C PHE A 52 15.30 -6.91 10.75
N GLN A 53 16.11 -7.35 9.79
CA GLN A 53 16.99 -6.45 9.03
C GLN A 53 16.17 -5.41 8.26
N CYS A 54 15.09 -5.83 7.58
CA CYS A 54 14.21 -4.89 6.90
C CYS A 54 13.62 -3.86 7.87
N MET A 55 13.09 -4.28 9.02
CA MET A 55 12.49 -3.35 9.98
C MET A 55 13.53 -2.38 10.57
N ARG A 56 14.78 -2.82 10.70
CA ARG A 56 15.87 -2.00 11.22
C ARG A 56 16.39 -0.95 10.22
N THR A 57 16.35 -1.26 8.92
CA THR A 57 16.91 -0.38 7.87
C THR A 57 15.85 0.36 7.06
N ALA A 58 14.58 -0.04 7.13
CA ALA A 58 13.53 0.52 6.29
C ALA A 58 13.34 2.02 6.58
N PRO A 59 13.34 2.87 5.54
CA PRO A 59 13.08 4.29 5.71
C PRO A 59 11.62 4.53 6.08
N MET A 60 11.37 5.56 6.89
CA MET A 60 10.01 5.97 7.22
C MET A 60 9.25 6.41 5.96
N PRO A 61 7.99 5.97 5.78
CA PRO A 61 7.21 6.31 4.60
C PRO A 61 6.94 7.81 4.57
N LYS A 62 7.41 8.48 3.51
CA LYS A 62 7.10 9.89 3.27
C LYS A 62 5.66 10.01 2.80
N LYS A 63 4.97 11.07 3.21
CA LYS A 63 3.63 11.38 2.69
C LYS A 63 3.75 11.65 1.19
N SER A 64 3.17 10.77 0.37
CA SER A 64 3.05 11.01 -1.07
C SER A 64 2.23 12.27 -1.32
N HIS A 65 2.59 13.00 -2.38
CA HIS A 65 1.83 14.15 -2.84
C HIS A 65 0.39 13.75 -3.16
N ARG A 66 -0.58 14.58 -2.75
CA ARG A 66 -2.00 14.33 -3.01
C ARG A 66 -2.33 14.73 -4.45
N PRO A 67 -2.96 13.87 -5.26
CA PRO A 67 -3.32 14.22 -6.63
C PRO A 67 -4.35 15.35 -6.66
N THR A 68 -4.14 16.34 -7.54
CA THR A 68 -5.02 17.50 -7.74
C THR A 68 -6.11 17.25 -8.77
N ILE A 69 -6.40 15.99 -9.11
CA ILE A 69 -7.32 15.62 -10.20
C ILE A 69 -8.71 16.25 -10.09
N ASN A 70 -9.28 16.37 -8.88
CA ASN A 70 -10.60 17.00 -8.68
C ASN A 70 -10.61 18.50 -9.02
N TYR A 71 -9.47 19.19 -8.90
CA TYR A 71 -9.34 20.57 -9.34
C TYR A 71 -9.44 20.67 -10.88
N HIS A 72 -8.73 19.78 -11.59
CA HIS A 72 -8.75 19.77 -13.06
C HIS A 72 -10.12 19.32 -13.61
N LEU A 73 -10.76 18.34 -12.99
CA LEU A 73 -12.10 17.87 -13.39
C LEU A 73 -13.18 18.95 -13.16
N ALA A 74 -13.09 19.71 -12.06
CA ALA A 74 -14.00 20.82 -11.83
C ALA A 74 -13.85 21.93 -12.88
N ARG A 75 -12.64 22.16 -13.40
CA ARG A 75 -12.40 23.12 -14.49
C ARG A 75 -12.94 22.60 -15.81
N LEU A 76 -12.70 21.33 -16.13
CA LEU A 76 -13.18 20.69 -17.35
C LEU A 76 -14.71 20.62 -17.40
N GLY A 77 -15.37 20.34 -16.26
CA GLY A 77 -16.82 20.29 -16.16
C GLY A 77 -17.52 21.57 -16.62
N LYS A 78 -16.87 22.74 -16.55
CA LYS A 78 -17.42 24.01 -17.07
C LYS A 78 -17.42 24.11 -18.60
N THR A 79 -16.70 23.22 -19.29
CA THR A 79 -16.48 23.26 -20.75
C THR A 79 -17.25 22.17 -21.48
N ILE A 80 -17.51 21.04 -20.83
CA ILE A 80 -18.18 19.86 -21.42
C ILE A 80 -19.63 19.67 -20.94
N GLN A 81 -20.12 20.50 -20.03
CA GLN A 81 -21.52 20.57 -19.61
C GLN A 81 -22.11 21.92 -19.97
#